data_AF-A0A5S5CKX9-F1
#
_entry.id   AF-A0A5S5CKX9-F1
#
_cell.length_a   1.000
_cell.length_b   1.000
_cell.length_c   1.000
_cell.angle_alpha   90.00
_cell.angle_beta   90.00
_cell.angle_gamma   90.00
#
_symmetry.space_group_name_H-M   'P 1'
#
loop_
_entity.id
_entity.type
_entity.pdbx_description
1 polymer ?
#
loop_
_entity_poly.entity_id
_entity_poly.type
_entity_poly.pdbx_seq_one_letter_code
_entity_poly.pdbx_strand_id
1 'polypeptide(L)'
;MSQPPLPDWAASTPAWEPAVPQPPVPAVPPAPAGARWGVAGAALAGAAVGAVAAGALVAAVFVGSAEDIGRSMAQELAPGISEGIAEGIAEGTREQMESAMGLLEEEALGWYGGMPAGDVEQFPAVPPADLGPDATLDAYALSCFDGDLQACDDLLYESPPLSDYETYATTCGGRVKPYAVPLCTELE
;
A
#
# COMPACT_ATOMS: atom_id res chain seq x y z
N MET A 1 0.43 -36.17 -42.96
CA MET A 1 -0.04 -35.34 -41.83
C MET A 1 -0.21 -36.28 -40.65
N SER A 2 0.78 -36.32 -39.76
CA SER A 2 0.83 -37.28 -38.65
C SER A 2 0.37 -36.58 -37.38
N GLN A 3 -0.60 -37.17 -36.70
CA GLN A 3 -1.24 -36.63 -35.50
C GLN A 3 -0.35 -36.89 -34.26
N PRO A 4 -0.17 -35.91 -33.35
CA PRO A 4 0.65 -36.11 -32.16
C PRO A 4 -0.03 -37.00 -31.12
N PRO A 5 0.73 -37.72 -30.29
CA PRO A 5 0.18 -38.61 -29.27
C PRO A 5 -0.45 -37.83 -28.10
N LEU A 6 -1.53 -38.40 -27.55
CA LEU A 6 -2.26 -37.83 -26.41
C LEU A 6 -1.49 -38.02 -25.09
N PRO A 7 -1.53 -37.04 -24.17
CA PRO A 7 -0.79 -37.08 -22.90
C PRO A 7 -1.42 -38.01 -21.85
N ASP A 8 -0.56 -38.56 -21.00
CA ASP A 8 -0.81 -39.70 -20.10
C ASP A 8 -1.80 -39.45 -18.96
N TRP A 9 -2.20 -38.21 -18.70
CA TRP A 9 -3.14 -37.87 -17.64
C TRP A 9 -4.60 -38.22 -17.98
N ALA A 10 -4.91 -38.55 -19.24
CA ALA A 10 -6.23 -38.97 -19.66
C ALA A 10 -6.63 -40.39 -19.18
N ALA A 11 -5.70 -41.14 -18.59
CA ALA A 11 -5.91 -42.55 -18.19
C ALA A 11 -6.26 -42.78 -16.71
N SER A 12 -6.35 -41.74 -15.88
CA SER A 12 -6.54 -41.87 -14.43
C SER A 12 -7.84 -41.25 -13.93
N THR A 13 -8.92 -42.03 -13.87
CA THR A 13 -10.12 -41.69 -13.08
C THR A 13 -10.04 -42.37 -11.70
N PRO A 14 -10.08 -41.64 -10.57
CA PRO A 14 -10.16 -42.27 -9.26
C PRO A 14 -11.59 -42.81 -9.01
N ALA A 15 -11.71 -44.13 -8.78
CA ALA A 15 -12.95 -44.76 -8.36
C ALA A 15 -13.09 -44.62 -6.83
N TRP A 16 -14.19 -44.04 -6.36
CA TRP A 16 -14.50 -43.91 -4.94
C TRP A 16 -15.30 -45.12 -4.47
N GLU A 17 -14.83 -45.79 -3.41
CA GLU A 17 -15.44 -47.01 -2.86
C GLU A 17 -16.07 -46.71 -1.49
N PRO A 18 -17.36 -47.03 -1.25
CA PRO A 18 -18.01 -46.69 0.02
C PRO A 18 -17.60 -47.63 1.16
N ALA A 19 -17.36 -47.06 2.34
CA ALA A 19 -16.92 -47.77 3.55
C ALA A 19 -18.02 -48.62 4.21
N VAL A 20 -17.65 -49.82 4.69
CA VAL A 20 -18.55 -50.77 5.37
C VAL A 20 -18.42 -50.62 6.90
N PRO A 21 -19.52 -50.62 7.69
CA PRO A 21 -19.47 -50.44 9.15
C PRO A 21 -18.98 -51.68 9.92
N GLN A 22 -18.24 -51.47 11.02
CA GLN A 22 -17.70 -52.51 11.90
C GLN A 22 -18.49 -52.66 13.23
N PRO A 23 -18.55 -53.87 13.84
CA PRO A 23 -19.27 -54.12 15.10
C PRO A 23 -18.45 -53.80 16.38
N PRO A 24 -19.10 -53.60 17.55
CA PRO A 24 -18.45 -53.15 18.78
C PRO A 24 -17.81 -54.25 19.65
N VAL A 25 -16.80 -53.87 20.46
CA VAL A 25 -16.03 -54.73 21.40
C VAL A 25 -16.27 -54.37 22.88
N PRO A 26 -16.24 -55.33 23.84
CA PRO A 26 -16.46 -55.07 25.27
C PRO A 26 -15.18 -54.79 26.10
N ALA A 27 -15.34 -54.16 27.28
CA ALA A 27 -14.27 -53.62 28.13
C ALA A 27 -13.86 -54.49 29.35
N VAL A 28 -12.65 -54.26 29.89
CA VAL A 28 -12.03 -54.97 31.05
C VAL A 28 -11.49 -53.95 32.09
N PRO A 29 -11.54 -54.21 33.41
CA PRO A 29 -11.08 -53.27 34.46
C PRO A 29 -9.63 -53.48 34.97
N PRO A 30 -9.01 -52.49 35.67
CA PRO A 30 -7.60 -52.55 36.12
C PRO A 30 -7.38 -52.91 37.61
N ALA A 31 -6.12 -53.24 37.97
CA ALA A 31 -5.65 -53.60 39.34
C ALA A 31 -4.57 -52.63 39.92
N PRO A 32 -4.31 -52.59 41.25
CA PRO A 32 -3.59 -51.49 41.94
C PRO A 32 -2.11 -51.77 42.34
N ALA A 33 -1.42 -50.71 42.82
CA ALA A 33 0.05 -50.61 43.02
C ALA A 33 0.50 -50.14 44.43
N GLY A 34 1.76 -50.44 44.81
CA GLY A 34 2.55 -49.84 45.92
C GLY A 34 3.75 -50.72 46.34
N ALA A 35 4.84 -50.32 47.03
CA ALA A 35 5.40 -49.05 47.52
C ALA A 35 6.75 -49.36 48.24
N ARG A 36 7.96 -48.95 47.78
CA ARG A 36 9.26 -49.19 48.50
C ARG A 36 10.50 -48.33 48.06
N TRP A 37 10.60 -47.01 48.26
CA TRP A 37 11.84 -46.25 47.93
C TRP A 37 12.17 -45.05 48.86
N GLY A 38 12.14 -45.23 50.19
CA GLY A 38 12.22 -44.11 51.15
C GLY A 38 13.62 -43.60 51.57
N VAL A 39 14.74 -44.24 51.23
CA VAL A 39 16.02 -43.99 51.94
C VAL A 39 17.11 -43.29 51.09
N ALA A 40 16.89 -43.05 49.80
CA ALA A 40 17.89 -42.42 48.91
C ALA A 40 17.88 -40.87 48.89
N GLY A 41 16.92 -40.21 49.54
CA GLY A 41 16.64 -38.78 49.31
C GLY A 41 17.58 -37.77 50.00
N ALA A 42 18.23 -38.12 51.11
CA ALA A 42 18.87 -37.10 51.96
C ALA A 42 20.24 -36.59 51.46
N ALA A 43 21.02 -37.40 50.72
CA ALA A 43 22.34 -36.98 50.24
C ALA A 43 22.29 -36.09 48.97
N LEU A 44 21.22 -36.17 48.18
CA LEU A 44 21.06 -35.39 46.94
C LEU A 44 20.66 -33.93 47.19
N ALA A 45 20.05 -33.62 48.34
CA ALA A 45 19.56 -32.28 48.64
C ALA A 45 20.68 -31.26 48.92
N GLY A 46 21.79 -31.67 49.55
CA GLY A 46 22.89 -30.76 49.90
C GLY A 46 23.71 -30.27 48.70
N ALA A 47 23.95 -31.15 47.72
CA ALA A 47 24.72 -30.81 46.52
C ALA A 47 23.98 -29.82 45.59
N ALA A 48 22.65 -29.92 45.53
CA ALA A 48 21.83 -29.03 44.71
C ALA A 48 21.86 -27.58 45.22
N VAL A 49 21.80 -27.37 46.54
CA VAL A 49 21.81 -26.02 47.14
C VAL A 49 23.16 -25.33 46.93
N GLY A 50 24.28 -26.05 47.07
CA GLY A 50 25.61 -25.49 46.84
C GLY A 50 25.86 -25.06 45.39
N ALA A 51 25.40 -25.86 44.41
CA ALA A 51 25.53 -25.53 42.99
C ALA A 51 24.75 -24.26 42.61
N VAL A 52 23.54 -24.09 43.17
CA VAL A 52 22.72 -22.89 42.92
C VAL A 52 23.37 -21.64 43.50
N ALA A 53 23.91 -21.70 44.72
CA ALA A 53 24.59 -20.56 45.34
C ALA A 53 25.84 -20.13 44.56
N ALA A 54 26.64 -21.09 44.09
CA ALA A 54 27.80 -20.80 43.25
C ALA A 54 27.40 -20.18 41.91
N GLY A 55 26.35 -20.71 41.26
CA GLY A 55 25.80 -20.13 40.04
C GLY A 55 25.32 -18.69 40.22
N ALA A 56 24.62 -18.40 41.33
CA ALA A 56 24.14 -17.06 41.64
C ALA A 56 25.30 -16.07 41.85
N LEU A 57 26.38 -16.47 42.53
CA LEU A 57 27.56 -15.62 42.74
C LEU A 57 28.29 -15.32 41.42
N VAL A 58 28.45 -16.32 40.55
CA VAL A 58 29.06 -16.12 39.23
C VAL A 58 28.21 -15.16 38.40
N ALA A 59 26.89 -15.35 38.37
CA ALA A 59 25.98 -14.43 37.67
C ALA A 59 26.09 -13.00 38.21
N ALA A 60 26.15 -12.81 39.52
CA ALA A 60 26.28 -11.48 40.13
C ALA A 60 27.60 -10.79 39.75
N VAL A 61 28.72 -11.53 39.68
CA VAL A 61 30.01 -10.98 39.24
C VAL A 61 29.97 -10.58 37.77
N PHE A 62 29.37 -11.39 36.90
CA PHE A 62 29.21 -11.06 35.48
C PHE A 62 28.29 -9.85 35.26
N VAL A 63 27.20 -9.73 36.03
CA VAL A 63 26.30 -8.57 35.97
C VAL A 63 27.03 -7.29 36.41
N GLY A 64 27.76 -7.32 37.54
CA GLY A 64 28.51 -6.15 38.00
C GLY A 64 29.63 -5.73 37.05
N SER A 65 30.32 -6.69 36.43
CA SER A 65 31.38 -6.38 35.44
C SER A 65 30.83 -5.91 34.09
N ALA A 66 29.62 -6.32 33.70
CA ALA A 66 28.96 -5.81 32.50
C ALA A 66 28.58 -4.32 32.61
N GLU A 67 28.22 -3.85 33.81
CA GLU A 67 27.80 -2.46 34.05
C GLU A 67 28.95 -1.45 33.97
N ASP A 68 30.17 -1.83 34.33
CA ASP A 68 31.36 -0.97 34.23
C ASP A 68 31.84 -0.82 32.79
N ILE A 69 31.80 -1.90 32.00
CA ILE A 69 32.17 -1.88 30.58
C ILE A 69 31.14 -1.08 29.77
N GLY A 70 29.84 -1.21 30.07
CA GLY A 70 28.79 -0.48 29.38
C GLY A 70 28.90 1.03 29.56
N ARG A 71 29.27 1.50 30.76
CA ARG A 71 29.38 2.94 31.06
C ARG A 71 30.59 3.59 30.39
N SER A 72 31.73 2.91 30.32
CA SER A 72 32.92 3.44 29.63
C SER A 72 32.72 3.49 28.11
N MET A 73 32.15 2.43 27.53
CA MET A 73 31.83 2.41 26.10
C MET A 73 30.77 3.46 25.74
N ALA A 74 29.75 3.66 26.58
CA ALA A 74 28.73 4.68 26.32
C ALA A 74 29.31 6.10 26.35
N GLN A 75 30.26 6.41 27.24
CA GLN A 75 30.85 7.75 27.33
C GLN A 75 31.74 8.10 26.13
N GLU A 76 32.38 7.11 25.51
CA GLU A 76 33.19 7.33 24.30
C GLU A 76 32.35 7.33 23.03
N LEU A 77 31.31 6.49 22.96
CA LEU A 77 30.52 6.28 21.74
C LEU A 77 29.31 7.23 21.61
N ALA A 78 28.73 7.68 22.72
CA ALA A 78 27.56 8.55 22.72
C ALA A 78 27.73 9.88 21.95
N PRO A 79 28.81 10.67 22.13
CA PRO A 79 28.93 11.95 21.43
C PRO A 79 29.01 11.78 19.92
N GLY A 80 29.78 10.79 19.44
CA GLY A 80 29.93 10.51 18.01
C GLY A 80 28.66 9.99 17.34
N ILE A 81 27.85 9.21 18.06
CA ILE A 81 26.59 8.68 17.51
C ILE A 81 25.53 9.77 17.43
N SER A 82 25.40 10.63 18.44
CA SER A 82 24.39 11.71 18.41
C SER A 82 24.67 12.76 17.33
N GLU A 83 25.94 13.14 17.15
CA GLU A 83 26.33 14.09 16.11
C GLU A 83 26.21 13.46 14.72
N GLY A 84 26.68 12.22 14.55
CA GLY A 84 26.59 11.51 13.27
C GLY A 84 25.15 11.24 12.81
N ILE A 85 24.24 10.94 13.73
CA ILE A 85 22.81 10.75 13.40
C ILE A 85 22.15 12.09 13.06
N ALA A 86 22.42 13.15 13.82
CA ALA A 86 21.84 14.46 13.56
C ALA A 86 22.28 15.04 12.22
N GLU A 87 23.58 14.94 11.91
CA GLU A 87 24.16 15.39 10.65
C GLU A 87 23.71 14.51 9.48
N GLY A 88 23.68 13.19 9.67
CA GLY A 88 23.18 12.25 8.66
C GLY A 88 21.70 12.41 8.33
N ILE A 89 20.85 12.74 9.32
CA ILE A 89 19.43 13.04 9.08
C ILE A 89 19.29 14.37 8.35
N ALA A 90 20.05 15.40 8.74
CA ALA A 90 19.98 16.71 8.10
C ALA A 90 20.40 16.66 6.62
N GLU A 91 21.48 15.96 6.32
CA GLU A 91 21.95 15.79 4.95
C GLU A 91 21.07 14.84 4.15
N GLY A 92 20.72 13.69 4.72
CA GLY A 92 19.81 12.74 4.07
C GLY A 92 18.44 13.33 3.78
N THR A 93 17.89 14.17 4.65
CA THR A 93 16.62 14.87 4.40
C THR A 93 16.76 15.92 3.30
N ARG A 94 17.90 16.62 3.22
CA ARG A 94 18.16 17.61 2.15
C ARG A 94 18.29 16.92 0.80
N GLU A 95 19.12 15.88 0.70
CA GLU A 95 19.29 15.09 -0.52
C GLU A 95 17.98 14.43 -0.95
N GLN A 96 17.21 13.91 0.01
CA GLN A 96 15.91 13.30 -0.26
C GLN A 96 14.87 14.33 -0.71
N MET A 97 14.89 15.56 -0.17
CA MET A 97 13.99 16.64 -0.60
C MET A 97 14.39 17.21 -1.95
N GLU A 98 15.69 17.34 -2.27
CA GLU A 98 16.18 17.70 -3.60
C GLU A 98 15.84 16.64 -4.64
N SER A 99 16.02 15.36 -4.30
CA SER A 99 15.63 14.23 -5.16
C SER A 99 14.11 14.16 -5.34
N ALA A 100 13.34 14.32 -4.26
CA ALA A 100 11.88 14.35 -4.33
C ALA A 100 11.37 15.55 -5.13
N MET A 101 11.94 16.74 -4.95
CA MET A 101 11.58 17.91 -5.76
C MET A 101 12.01 17.75 -7.23
N GLY A 102 13.18 17.17 -7.51
CA GLY A 102 13.63 16.89 -8.87
C GLY A 102 12.73 15.87 -9.60
N LEU A 103 12.32 14.82 -8.89
CA LEU A 103 11.35 13.84 -9.41
C LEU A 103 9.94 14.42 -9.52
N LEU A 104 9.52 15.31 -8.61
CA LEU A 104 8.27 16.06 -8.75
C LEU A 104 8.35 17.07 -9.90
N GLU A 105 9.50 17.66 -10.19
CA GLU A 105 9.66 18.54 -11.35
C GLU A 105 9.57 17.74 -12.65
N GLU A 106 10.09 16.50 -12.69
CA GLU A 106 9.97 15.63 -13.87
C GLU A 106 8.59 14.93 -13.99
N GLU A 107 7.99 14.42 -12.91
CA GLU A 107 6.70 13.71 -12.92
C GLU A 107 5.48 14.62 -12.71
N ALA A 108 5.56 15.64 -11.84
CA ALA A 108 4.45 16.57 -11.63
C ALA A 108 4.35 17.57 -12.78
N LEU A 109 5.46 18.03 -13.38
CA LEU A 109 5.38 18.80 -14.62
C LEU A 109 5.14 17.90 -15.85
N GLY A 110 5.58 16.64 -15.83
CA GLY A 110 5.34 15.73 -16.95
C GLY A 110 3.88 15.34 -17.19
N TRP A 111 3.05 15.27 -16.13
CA TRP A 111 1.62 14.90 -16.25
C TRP A 111 0.64 16.00 -15.82
N TYR A 112 1.03 16.96 -14.97
CA TYR A 112 0.12 18.02 -14.48
C TYR A 112 0.66 19.46 -14.57
N GLY A 113 1.92 19.70 -14.95
CA GLY A 113 2.53 21.04 -14.94
C GLY A 113 3.36 21.40 -16.17
N GLY A 114 3.17 20.68 -17.27
CA GLY A 114 4.08 20.75 -18.42
C GLY A 114 3.58 19.97 -19.63
N MET A 115 2.26 19.95 -19.84
CA MET A 115 1.85 20.13 -21.23
C MET A 115 2.42 21.49 -21.62
N PRO A 116 3.19 21.64 -22.71
CA PRO A 116 3.46 22.98 -23.18
C PRO A 116 2.10 23.65 -23.24
N ALA A 117 1.98 24.87 -22.69
CA ALA A 117 0.98 25.83 -23.14
C ALA A 117 1.28 26.20 -24.60
N GLY A 118 1.54 25.19 -25.43
CA GLY A 118 1.57 25.28 -26.86
C GLY A 118 0.15 25.53 -27.28
N ASP A 119 0.02 26.32 -28.33
CA ASP A 119 -1.24 26.73 -28.90
C ASP A 119 -2.19 25.52 -28.99
N VAL A 120 -3.20 25.51 -28.13
CA VAL A 120 -4.21 24.45 -28.13
C VAL A 120 -4.80 24.42 -29.53
N GLU A 121 -4.91 23.24 -30.13
CA GLU A 121 -5.44 23.12 -31.50
C GLU A 121 -6.90 23.60 -31.50
N GLN A 122 -7.15 24.76 -32.11
CA GLN A 122 -8.47 25.37 -32.17
C GLN A 122 -9.18 25.08 -33.50
N PHE A 123 -10.49 24.85 -33.41
CA PHE A 123 -11.40 24.63 -34.51
C PHE A 123 -12.49 25.72 -34.52
N PRO A 124 -13.19 25.90 -35.66
CA PRO A 124 -14.39 26.73 -35.69
C PRO A 124 -15.44 26.21 -34.71
N ALA A 125 -16.23 27.11 -34.12
CA ALA A 125 -17.34 26.70 -33.26
C ALA A 125 -18.35 25.84 -34.01
N VAL A 126 -18.92 24.89 -33.28
CA VAL A 126 -19.95 23.97 -33.75
C VAL A 126 -21.29 24.40 -33.12
N PRO A 127 -22.34 24.64 -33.92
CA PRO A 127 -23.65 25.00 -33.38
C PRO A 127 -24.17 23.93 -32.40
N PRO A 128 -24.81 24.32 -31.29
CA PRO A 128 -25.41 23.36 -30.36
C PRO A 128 -26.57 22.64 -31.06
N ALA A 129 -26.61 21.32 -30.94
CA ALA A 129 -27.67 20.48 -31.51
C ALA A 129 -27.97 19.30 -30.58
N ASP A 130 -29.26 19.07 -30.33
CA ASP A 130 -29.78 17.93 -29.56
C ASP A 130 -29.12 17.74 -28.17
N LEU A 131 -28.75 18.83 -27.48
CA LEU A 131 -28.05 18.79 -26.18
C LEU A 131 -28.96 18.40 -25.00
N GLY A 132 -30.26 18.60 -25.15
CA GLY A 132 -31.24 18.28 -24.12
C GLY A 132 -32.49 19.17 -24.19
N PRO A 133 -33.36 19.11 -23.17
CA PRO A 133 -34.62 19.83 -23.14
C PRO A 133 -34.59 21.12 -22.29
N ASP A 134 -33.45 21.51 -21.71
CA ASP A 134 -33.37 22.62 -20.75
C ASP A 134 -33.08 23.95 -21.48
N ALA A 135 -34.10 24.80 -21.56
CA ALA A 135 -34.00 26.08 -22.26
C ALA A 135 -32.96 27.05 -21.66
N THR A 136 -32.62 26.93 -20.38
CA THR A 136 -31.59 27.76 -19.74
C THR A 136 -30.21 27.31 -20.21
N LEU A 137 -29.97 25.99 -20.20
CA LEU A 137 -28.72 25.42 -20.68
C LEU A 137 -28.56 25.61 -22.20
N ASP A 138 -29.67 25.55 -22.96
CA ASP A 138 -29.67 25.89 -24.39
C ASP A 138 -29.24 27.35 -24.64
N ALA A 139 -29.67 28.27 -23.77
CA ALA A 139 -29.28 29.68 -23.88
C ALA A 139 -27.79 29.88 -23.61
N TYR A 140 -27.22 29.20 -22.60
CA TYR A 140 -25.77 29.21 -22.37
C TYR A 140 -25.01 28.57 -23.53
N ALA A 141 -25.48 27.45 -24.07
CA ALA A 141 -24.86 26.80 -25.23
C ALA A 141 -24.85 27.70 -26.48
N LEU A 142 -25.92 28.47 -26.71
CA LEU A 142 -25.97 29.44 -27.80
C LEU A 142 -25.00 30.61 -27.58
N SER A 143 -24.92 31.15 -26.36
CA SER A 143 -23.98 32.23 -26.03
C SER A 143 -22.52 31.76 -26.16
N CYS A 144 -22.23 30.55 -25.70
CA CYS A 144 -20.96 29.87 -25.87
C CYS A 144 -20.57 29.73 -27.35
N PHE A 145 -21.51 29.29 -28.19
CA PHE A 145 -21.32 29.22 -29.64
C PHE A 145 -21.02 30.60 -30.27
N ASP A 146 -21.74 31.64 -29.86
CA ASP A 146 -21.58 33.01 -30.33
C ASP A 146 -20.26 33.66 -29.88
N GLY A 147 -19.52 33.02 -28.97
CA GLY A 147 -18.16 33.38 -28.59
C GLY A 147 -18.01 33.92 -27.16
N ASP A 148 -19.07 33.88 -26.36
CA ASP A 148 -18.97 34.16 -24.93
C ASP A 148 -18.40 32.94 -24.19
N LEU A 149 -17.09 32.93 -23.98
CA LEU A 149 -16.40 31.80 -23.38
C LEU A 149 -16.74 31.60 -21.90
N GLN A 150 -17.20 32.65 -21.20
CA GLN A 150 -17.75 32.48 -19.85
C GLN A 150 -19.05 31.69 -19.87
N ALA A 151 -19.91 31.88 -20.87
CA ALA A 151 -21.11 31.06 -21.01
C ALA A 151 -20.80 29.57 -21.26
N CYS A 152 -19.65 29.24 -21.85
CA CYS A 152 -19.19 27.86 -21.95
C CYS A 152 -18.83 27.28 -20.57
N ASP A 153 -18.13 28.05 -19.74
CA ASP A 153 -17.76 27.62 -18.39
C ASP A 153 -18.98 27.52 -17.46
N ASP A 154 -19.92 28.46 -17.57
CA ASP A 154 -21.21 28.42 -16.86
C ASP A 154 -22.04 27.20 -17.28
N LEU A 155 -22.10 26.90 -18.59
CA LEU A 155 -22.77 25.70 -19.09
C LEU A 155 -22.15 24.44 -18.49
N LEU A 156 -20.81 24.36 -18.44
CA LEU A 156 -20.13 23.21 -17.84
C LEU A 156 -20.52 23.04 -16.37
N TYR A 157 -20.51 24.14 -15.61
CA TYR A 157 -20.81 24.13 -14.18
C TYR A 157 -22.28 23.78 -13.86
N GLU A 158 -23.22 24.31 -14.64
CA GLU A 158 -24.66 24.10 -14.42
C GLU A 158 -25.18 22.78 -15.03
N SER A 159 -24.45 22.20 -15.98
CA SER A 159 -24.87 20.97 -16.65
C SER A 159 -24.97 19.77 -15.70
N PRO A 160 -25.95 18.87 -15.90
CA PRO A 160 -25.94 17.59 -15.22
C PRO A 160 -24.71 16.76 -15.60
N PRO A 161 -24.15 15.97 -14.68
CA PRO A 161 -22.99 15.14 -14.98
C PRO A 161 -23.32 14.10 -16.05
N LEU A 162 -22.36 13.87 -16.94
CA LEU A 162 -22.41 13.04 -18.14
C LEU A 162 -23.52 13.42 -19.12
N SER A 163 -23.94 14.68 -19.15
CA SER A 163 -24.92 15.18 -20.12
C SER A 163 -24.26 15.61 -21.43
N ASP A 164 -25.07 15.72 -22.49
CA ASP A 164 -24.61 16.27 -23.77
C ASP A 164 -24.28 17.77 -23.63
N TYR A 165 -24.95 18.50 -22.72
CA TYR A 165 -24.56 19.86 -22.33
C TYR A 165 -23.14 19.92 -21.75
N GLU A 166 -22.83 19.06 -20.78
CA GLU A 166 -21.48 18.99 -20.18
C GLU A 166 -20.45 18.68 -21.27
N THR A 167 -20.72 17.66 -22.08
CA THR A 167 -19.83 17.22 -23.16
C THR A 167 -19.59 18.36 -24.15
N TYR A 168 -20.62 19.09 -24.56
CA TYR A 168 -20.49 20.26 -25.43
C TYR A 168 -19.66 21.38 -24.77
N ALA A 169 -19.92 21.68 -23.50
CA ALA A 169 -19.22 22.72 -22.75
C ALA A 169 -17.71 22.42 -22.60
N THR A 170 -17.33 21.16 -22.35
CA THR A 170 -15.91 20.75 -22.23
C THR A 170 -15.10 20.97 -23.52
N THR A 171 -15.76 21.21 -24.65
CA THR A 171 -15.14 21.52 -25.94
C THR A 171 -15.09 23.02 -26.26
N CYS A 172 -15.54 23.86 -25.34
CA CYS A 172 -15.67 25.31 -25.53
C CYS A 172 -16.46 25.68 -26.79
N GLY A 173 -17.64 25.06 -26.94
CA GLY A 173 -18.49 25.26 -28.12
C GLY A 173 -17.95 24.58 -29.39
N GLY A 174 -17.20 23.49 -29.23
CA GLY A 174 -16.55 22.75 -30.32
C GLY A 174 -15.21 23.34 -30.79
N ARG A 175 -14.68 24.35 -30.09
CA ARG A 175 -13.41 25.01 -30.45
C ARG A 175 -12.19 24.17 -30.12
N VAL A 176 -12.28 23.30 -29.13
CA VAL A 176 -11.16 22.44 -28.72
C VAL A 176 -11.63 21.01 -28.46
N LYS A 177 -10.67 20.08 -28.36
CA LYS A 177 -10.98 18.72 -27.88
C LYS A 177 -11.48 18.78 -26.43
N PRO A 178 -12.36 17.86 -25.99
CA PRO A 178 -12.80 17.80 -24.61
C PRO A 178 -11.62 17.81 -23.64
N TYR A 179 -11.67 18.68 -22.62
CA TYR A 179 -10.64 18.82 -21.58
C TYR A 179 -9.25 19.24 -22.07
N ALA A 180 -9.16 19.81 -23.28
CA ALA A 180 -7.89 20.34 -23.80
C ALA A 180 -7.43 21.60 -23.04
N VAL A 181 -8.37 22.33 -22.43
CA VAL A 181 -8.13 23.48 -21.56
C VAL A 181 -8.84 23.30 -20.22
N PRO A 182 -8.31 23.87 -19.12
CA PRO A 182 -8.96 23.81 -17.83
C PRO A 182 -10.18 24.73 -17.74
N LEU A 183 -10.15 25.87 -18.43
CA LEU A 183 -11.22 26.85 -18.52
C LEU A 183 -11.34 27.36 -19.95
N CYS A 184 -12.56 27.51 -20.45
CA CYS A 184 -12.76 28.00 -21.81
C CYS A 184 -12.34 29.45 -21.98
N THR A 185 -12.45 30.29 -20.95
CA THR A 185 -11.94 31.67 -20.98
C THR A 185 -10.44 31.82 -21.15
N GLU A 186 -9.66 30.75 -21.03
CA GLU A 186 -8.22 30.82 -21.31
C GLU A 186 -7.91 30.79 -22.82
N LEU A 187 -8.93 30.65 -23.69
CA LEU A 187 -8.80 30.67 -25.15
C LEU A 187 -8.88 32.09 -25.77
N GLU A 188 -9.10 33.14 -24.98
CA GLU A 188 -9.24 34.54 -25.42
C GLU A 188 -7.96 35.16 -26.03
#